data_AF-A0A9X1XRA8-F1
#
_entry.id   AF-A0A9X1XRA8-F1
#
_cell.length_a   1.000
_cell.length_b   1.000
_cell.length_c   1.000
_cell.angle_alpha   90.00
_cell.angle_beta   90.00
_cell.angle_gamma   90.00
#
_symmetry.space_group_name_H-M   'P 1'
#
loop_
_entity.id
_entity.type
_entity.pdbx_description
1 polymer ?
#
loop_
_entity_poly.entity_id
_entity_poly.type
_entity_poly.pdbx_seq_one_letter_code
_entity_poly.pdbx_strand_id
1 'polypeptide(L)'
;MSQIDISKKIAGFTSIEQALEYFDISFDSHFIDEYRIPLTKRFNGYLILEKPDDWFSARRALKNAYCKIQRGRLDKSTRSACRGCTSCQRR
;
A
#
# COMPACT_ATOMS: atom_id res chain seq x y z
N MET A 1 -1.59 15.54 -12.10
CA MET A 1 -2.93 15.15 -11.61
C MET A 1 -3.23 15.96 -10.38
N SER A 2 -4.43 16.54 -10.25
CA SER A 2 -4.81 17.25 -9.04
C SER A 2 -5.20 16.27 -7.92
N GLN A 3 -5.17 16.72 -6.66
CA GLN A 3 -5.61 15.92 -5.50
C GLN A 3 -7.04 15.35 -5.64
N ILE A 4 -7.92 16.11 -6.30
CA ILE A 4 -9.30 15.70 -6.55
C ILE A 4 -9.35 14.52 -7.53
N ASP A 5 -8.49 14.53 -8.55
CA ASP A 5 -8.46 13.48 -9.58
C ASP A 5 -7.96 12.16 -9.00
N ILE A 6 -6.92 12.19 -8.16
CA ILE A 6 -6.37 10.97 -7.56
C ILE A 6 -7.33 10.36 -6.54
N SER A 7 -7.99 11.18 -5.71
CA SER A 7 -8.95 10.70 -4.71
C SER A 7 -10.17 10.06 -5.37
N LYS A 8 -10.70 10.68 -6.44
CA LYS A 8 -11.79 10.10 -7.25
C LYS A 8 -11.37 8.79 -7.91
N LYS A 9 -10.15 8.72 -8.44
CA LYS A 9 -9.63 7.50 -9.07
C LYS A 9 -9.53 6.36 -8.07
N ILE A 10 -9.02 6.63 -6.86
CA ILE A 10 -8.92 5.63 -5.79
C ILE A 10 -10.31 5.17 -5.33
N ALA A 11 -11.27 6.08 -5.17
CA ALA A 11 -12.63 5.74 -4.81
C ALA A 11 -13.35 4.89 -5.86
N GLY A 12 -12.90 4.94 -7.13
CA GLY A 12 -13.42 4.13 -8.21
C GLY A 12 -12.89 2.69 -8.25
N PHE A 13 -11.91 2.33 -7.42
CA PHE A 13 -11.41 0.95 -7.37
C PHE A 13 -12.39 0.04 -6.62
N THR A 14 -12.70 -1.10 -7.21
CA THR A 14 -13.57 -2.13 -6.60
C THR A 14 -12.78 -3.16 -5.81
N SER A 15 -11.48 -3.25 -6.03
CA SER A 15 -10.58 -4.17 -5.35
C SER A 15 -9.22 -3.53 -5.05
N ILE A 16 -8.47 -4.11 -4.12
CA ILE A 16 -7.15 -3.57 -3.75
C ILE A 16 -6.10 -3.88 -4.83
N GLU A 17 -6.30 -4.94 -5.58
CA GLU A 17 -5.53 -5.40 -6.72
C GLU A 17 -5.51 -4.33 -7.82
N GLN A 18 -6.68 -3.75 -8.15
CA GLN A 18 -6.76 -2.64 -9.10
C GLN A 18 -5.92 -1.43 -8.67
N ALA A 19 -5.93 -1.12 -7.36
CA ALA A 19 -5.09 -0.05 -6.84
C ALA A 19 -3.60 -0.41 -6.95
N LEU A 20 -3.21 -1.64 -6.63
CA LEU A 20 -1.83 -2.11 -6.73
C LEU A 20 -1.32 -2.09 -8.18
N GLU A 21 -2.14 -2.53 -9.13
CA GLU A 21 -1.84 -2.47 -10.57
C GLU A 21 -1.74 -1.04 -11.08
N TYR A 22 -2.71 -0.18 -10.74
CA TYR A 22 -2.70 1.23 -11.15
C TYR A 22 -1.48 2.00 -10.64
N PHE A 23 -1.01 1.65 -9.43
CA PHE A 23 0.18 2.24 -8.83
C PHE A 23 1.47 1.50 -9.17
N ASP A 24 1.45 0.52 -10.09
CA ASP A 24 2.64 -0.26 -10.47
C ASP A 24 3.38 -0.80 -9.24
N ILE A 25 2.64 -1.49 -8.37
CA ILE A 25 3.15 -2.17 -7.17
C ILE A 25 2.98 -3.66 -7.40
N SER A 26 4.09 -4.38 -7.56
CA SER A 26 4.07 -5.83 -7.63
C SER A 26 3.57 -6.43 -6.31
N PHE A 27 2.67 -7.40 -6.40
CA PHE A 27 2.08 -8.09 -5.25
C PHE A 27 2.03 -9.60 -5.52
N ASP A 28 1.94 -10.36 -4.43
CA ASP A 28 1.71 -11.81 -4.47
C ASP A 28 0.20 -12.05 -4.32
N SER A 29 -0.41 -12.75 -5.28
CA SER A 29 -1.84 -13.06 -5.27
C SER A 29 -2.27 -13.83 -4.02
N HIS A 30 -1.47 -14.79 -3.54
CA HIS A 30 -1.76 -15.52 -2.30
C HIS A 30 -1.72 -14.58 -1.09
N PHE A 31 -0.79 -13.63 -1.08
CA PHE A 31 -0.73 -12.62 -0.04
C PHE A 31 -1.98 -11.74 -0.03
N ILE A 32 -2.47 -11.33 -1.21
CA ILE A 32 -3.68 -10.53 -1.27
C ILE A 32 -4.90 -11.33 -0.82
N ASP A 33 -5.06 -12.59 -1.22
CA ASP A 33 -6.20 -13.39 -0.79
C ASP A 33 -6.25 -13.57 0.74
N GLU A 34 -5.09 -13.74 1.38
CA GLU A 34 -5.01 -13.89 2.84
C GLU A 34 -5.15 -12.55 3.59
N TYR A 35 -4.64 -11.45 3.03
CA TYR A 35 -4.53 -10.15 3.71
C TYR A 35 -5.31 -9.00 3.07
N ARG A 36 -6.25 -9.25 2.16
CA ARG A 36 -7.05 -8.21 1.49
C ARG A 36 -7.67 -7.25 2.48
N ILE A 37 -8.38 -7.78 3.48
CA ILE A 37 -9.09 -6.99 4.49
C ILE A 37 -8.13 -6.09 5.30
N PRO A 38 -7.08 -6.62 5.95
CA PRO A 38 -6.16 -5.78 6.72
C PRO A 38 -5.38 -4.79 5.83
N LEU A 39 -5.05 -5.16 4.59
CA LEU A 39 -4.39 -4.26 3.64
C LEU A 39 -5.29 -3.09 3.26
N THR A 40 -6.54 -3.34 2.86
CA THR A 40 -7.49 -2.29 2.50
C THR A 40 -7.76 -1.35 3.67
N LYS A 41 -7.97 -1.88 4.88
CA LYS A 41 -8.14 -1.06 6.10
C LYS A 41 -6.93 -0.16 6.34
N ARG A 42 -5.72 -0.71 6.18
CA ARG A 42 -4.47 0.03 6.40
C ARG A 42 -4.28 1.12 5.36
N PHE A 43 -4.54 0.82 4.09
CA PHE A 43 -4.44 1.76 3.00
C PHE A 43 -5.41 2.94 3.19
N ASN A 44 -6.68 2.64 3.48
CA ASN A 44 -7.68 3.69 3.75
C ASN A 44 -7.27 4.58 4.94
N GLY A 45 -6.70 4.00 6.00
CA GLY A 45 -6.15 4.76 7.11
C GLY A 45 -5.03 5.72 6.68
N TYR A 46 -4.13 5.28 5.79
CA TYR A 46 -3.08 6.14 5.25
C TYR A 46 -3.60 7.22 4.30
N LEU A 47 -4.64 6.94 3.51
CA LEU A 47 -5.29 7.98 2.69
C LEU A 47 -5.86 9.11 3.54
N ILE A 48 -6.46 8.79 4.69
CA ILE A 48 -7.03 9.78 5.62
C ILE A 48 -5.93 10.60 6.30
N LEU A 49 -4.86 9.94 6.75
CA LEU A 49 -3.77 10.57 7.51
C LEU A 49 -2.82 11.38 6.64
N GLU A 50 -2.40 10.82 5.51
CA GLU A 50 -1.37 11.41 4.64
C GLU A 50 -1.99 12.35 3.59
N LYS A 51 -3.32 12.23 3.32
CA LYS A 51 -4.07 13.06 2.35
C LYS A 51 -3.31 13.25 1.03
N PRO A 52 -2.93 12.15 0.35
CA PRO A 52 -2.09 12.23 -0.84
C PRO A 52 -2.73 13.13 -1.90
N ASP A 53 -1.93 14.03 -2.42
CA ASP A 53 -2.28 15.06 -3.40
C ASP A 53 -1.92 14.69 -4.83
N ASP A 54 -1.01 13.73 -5.00
CA ASP A 54 -0.58 13.22 -6.29
C ASP A 54 -0.49 11.69 -6.34
N TRP A 55 -0.19 11.19 -7.54
CA TRP A 55 -0.06 9.76 -7.82
C TRP A 55 1.09 9.10 -7.03
N PHE A 56 2.23 9.78 -6.85
CA PHE A 56 3.38 9.26 -6.12
C PHE A 56 3.13 9.20 -4.62
N SER A 57 2.46 10.20 -4.06
CA SER A 57 2.03 10.24 -2.66
C SER A 57 1.03 9.11 -2.37
N ALA A 58 0.04 8.92 -3.25
CA ALA A 58 -0.93 7.82 -3.12
C ALA A 58 -0.26 6.44 -3.27
N ARG A 59 0.64 6.29 -4.25
CA ARG A 59 1.47 5.09 -4.41
C ARG A 59 2.27 4.78 -3.16
N ARG A 60 2.89 5.80 -2.57
CA ARG A 60 3.68 5.65 -1.34
C ARG A 60 2.81 5.19 -0.17
N ALA A 61 1.62 5.75 -0.01
CA ALA A 61 0.67 5.32 1.00
C ALA A 61 0.30 3.83 0.83
N LEU A 62 -0.04 3.40 -0.39
CA LEU A 62 -0.38 1.99 -0.65
C LEU A 62 0.81 1.06 -0.42
N LYS A 63 1.99 1.41 -0.94
CA LYS A 63 3.23 0.66 -0.78
C LYS A 63 3.62 0.51 0.69
N ASN A 64 3.48 1.59 1.47
CA ASN A 64 3.71 1.57 2.91
C ASN A 64 2.69 0.66 3.65
N ALA A 65 1.42 0.67 3.24
CA ALA A 65 0.40 -0.21 3.81
C ALA A 65 0.76 -1.69 3.56
N TYR A 66 1.07 -2.04 2.32
CA TYR A 66 1.48 -3.39 1.91
C TYR A 66 2.69 -3.88 2.71
N CYS A 67 3.77 -3.09 2.69
CA CYS A 67 4.99 -3.36 3.43
C CYS A 67 4.77 -3.54 4.93
N LYS A 68 3.86 -2.77 5.52
CA LYS A 68 3.58 -2.85 6.96
C LYS A 68 2.92 -4.17 7.32
N ILE A 69 1.97 -4.63 6.53
CA ILE A 69 1.32 -5.94 6.72
C ILE A 69 2.35 -7.06 6.53
N GLN A 70 3.11 -7.02 5.43
CA GLN A 70 4.14 -8.03 5.14
C GLN A 70 5.18 -8.13 6.25
N ARG A 71 5.68 -6.99 6.77
CA ARG A 71 6.64 -6.96 7.89
C ARG A 71 6.06 -7.40 9.22
N GLY A 72 4.75 -7.26 9.41
CA GLY A 72 4.07 -7.77 10.59
C GLY A 72 4.20 -9.29 10.72
N ARG A 73 4.25 -9.99 9.59
CA ARG A 73 4.38 -11.45 9.49
C ARG A 73 5.79 -11.97 9.74
N LEU A 74 6.81 -11.17 9.46
CA LEU A 74 8.20 -11.59 9.68
C LEU A 74 8.48 -11.73 11.17
N ASP A 75 9.21 -12.79 11.53
CA ASP A 75 9.72 -12.99 12.88
C ASP A 75 10.58 -11.80 13.32
N LYS A 76 10.64 -11.52 14.63
CA LYS A 76 11.39 -10.38 15.16
C LYS A 76 12.86 -10.41 14.73
N SER A 77 13.45 -11.59 14.57
CA SER A 77 14.83 -11.77 14.09
C SER A 77 14.99 -11.42 12.60
N THR A 78 14.01 -11.78 11.75
CA THR A 78 14.05 -11.57 10.29
C THR A 78 13.51 -10.23 9.83
N ARG A 79 12.80 -9.48 10.70
CA ARG A 79 12.33 -8.10 10.43
C ARG A 79 13.45 -7.11 10.07
N SER A 80 14.69 -7.40 10.50
CA SER A 80 15.90 -6.63 10.18
C SER A 80 16.17 -6.58 8.68
N ALA A 81 15.96 -7.70 7.97
CA ALA A 81 16.19 -7.79 6.52
C ALA A 81 15.20 -6.93 5.71
N CYS A 82 14.03 -6.64 6.28
CA CYS A 82 13.00 -5.81 5.66
C CYS A 82 13.11 -4.31 6.06
N ARG A 83 14.15 -3.91 6.81
CA ARG A 83 14.41 -2.49 7.16
C ARG A 83 14.96 -1.66 5.98
N GLY A 84 15.14 -2.27 4.82
CA GLY A 84 15.59 -1.62 3.59
C GLY A 84 15.39 -2.49 2.36
N CYS A 85 14.38 -3.38 2.35
CA CYS A 85 14.04 -4.06 1.10
C CYS A 85 13.64 -2.99 0.08
N THR A 86 14.12 -3.11 -1.14
CA THR A 86 13.93 -2.17 -2.25
C THR A 86 12.44 -1.87 -2.55
N SER A 87 11.53 -2.71 -2.06
CA SER A 87 10.09 -2.55 -2.10
C SER A 87 9.47 -1.72 -0.97
N CYS A 88 10.18 -1.34 0.09
CA CYS A 88 9.62 -0.57 1.20
C CYS A 88 10.43 0.70 1.44
N GLN A 89 9.89 1.85 1.04
CA GLN A 89 10.56 3.13 1.24
C GLN A 89 10.69 3.40 2.74
N ARG A 90 11.91 3.71 3.18
CA ARG A 90 12.14 4.33 4.49
C ARG A 90 11.43 5.69 4.47
N ARG A 91 10.64 5.95 5.52
CA ARG A 91 10.09 7.28 5.81
C ARG A 91 11.23 8.30 5.91
#